data_AF-A0A6V7PSE2-F1
#
_entry.id   AF-A0A6V7PSE2-F1
#
_cell.length_a   1.000
_cell.length_b   1.000
_cell.length_c   1.000
_cell.angle_alpha   90.00
_cell.angle_beta   90.00
_cell.angle_gamma   90.00
#
_symmetry.space_group_name_H-M   'P 1'
#
loop_
_entity.id
_entity.type
_entity.pdbx_description
1 polymer ?
#
loop_
_entity_poly.entity_id
_entity_poly.type
_entity_poly.pdbx_seq_one_letter_code
_entity_poly.pdbx_strand_id
1 'polypeptide(L)'
;MAIPARISRQHKSRAPPRTLVRFLLLLVLLLLLVVVVVVVVVISILCFSSSSSSYDGYKEYCKHDNHRYVYWGERIDCPGKHCDSCAGLGHQESSLRCALEEALFLRRVFVMPSRMCINPIHNKKGILRRRSNNGSSEDRWEANFCAMDSLYDIDLISRTVPVILDNSKAWYQILLKSTRLGKRGIAHVQGISRAELKEKCMYSDVLLINRTASPLAWFTECKDRANRSSVMLPYSFLPRMASRRLRDAAEKIEALLRDYDAVHVRRGDK
;
A
#
# COMPACT_ATOMS: atom_id res chain seq x y z
N MET A 1 -31.79 1.10 99.04
CA MET A 1 -32.01 0.57 97.67
C MET A 1 -33.19 1.28 97.04
N ALA A 2 -33.17 1.39 95.71
CA ALA A 2 -34.11 2.06 94.79
C ALA A 2 -33.78 3.53 94.44
N ILE A 3 -33.26 3.71 93.23
CA ILE A 3 -33.24 4.95 92.43
C ILE A 3 -34.49 4.94 91.55
N PRO A 4 -35.17 6.10 91.38
CA PRO A 4 -35.55 6.55 90.04
C PRO A 4 -35.47 8.09 89.92
N ALA A 5 -35.56 8.75 88.77
CA ALA A 5 -35.32 8.48 87.37
C ALA A 5 -35.22 9.87 86.73
N ARG A 6 -34.24 10.14 85.85
CA ARG A 6 -34.14 11.43 85.14
C ARG A 6 -34.51 11.22 83.68
N ILE A 7 -35.60 11.86 83.27
CA ILE A 7 -36.13 11.89 81.90
C ILE A 7 -35.13 12.64 81.01
N SER A 8 -34.67 11.99 79.93
CA SER A 8 -33.93 12.63 78.83
C SER A 8 -34.83 12.74 77.59
N ARG A 9 -35.05 13.98 77.13
CA ARG A 9 -35.73 14.28 75.86
C ARG A 9 -34.83 13.91 74.69
N GLN A 10 -35.26 12.96 73.86
CA GLN A 10 -34.62 12.67 72.58
C GLN A 10 -35.00 13.73 71.52
N HIS A 11 -33.98 14.33 70.92
CA HIS A 11 -34.11 15.21 69.75
C HIS A 11 -34.20 14.34 68.49
N LYS A 12 -35.37 14.37 67.81
CA LYS A 12 -35.62 13.60 66.59
C LYS A 12 -35.00 14.35 65.40
N SER A 13 -33.88 13.87 64.87
CA SER A 13 -33.23 14.41 63.66
C SER A 13 -34.08 14.12 62.41
N ARG A 14 -34.51 15.16 61.69
CA ARG A 14 -35.24 15.06 60.41
C ARG A 14 -34.33 14.47 59.33
N ALA A 15 -34.75 13.36 58.72
CA ALA A 15 -34.12 12.81 57.52
C ALA A 15 -34.28 13.79 56.33
N PRO A 16 -33.28 13.91 55.45
CA PRO A 16 -33.35 14.82 54.31
C PRO A 16 -34.47 14.42 53.35
N PRO A 17 -35.15 15.39 52.70
CA PRO A 17 -36.27 15.10 51.82
C PRO A 17 -35.82 14.25 50.64
N ARG A 18 -36.57 13.18 50.34
CA ARG A 18 -36.29 12.19 49.28
C ARG A 18 -36.03 12.82 47.90
N THR A 19 -36.54 14.02 47.67
CA THR A 19 -36.31 14.83 46.47
C THR A 19 -34.86 15.32 46.35
N LEU A 20 -34.24 15.69 47.48
CA LEU A 20 -32.87 16.20 47.54
C LEU A 20 -31.84 15.08 47.33
N VAL A 21 -32.14 13.87 47.82
CA VAL A 21 -31.34 12.66 47.56
C VAL A 21 -31.40 12.27 46.08
N ARG A 22 -32.59 12.32 45.45
CA ARG A 22 -32.74 12.08 44.01
C ARG A 22 -32.01 13.12 43.16
N PHE A 23 -32.08 14.40 43.57
CA PHE A 23 -31.36 15.48 42.90
C PHE A 23 -29.84 15.31 43.00
N LEU A 24 -29.33 14.92 44.16
CA LEU A 24 -27.91 14.59 44.37
C LEU A 24 -27.48 13.38 43.53
N LEU A 25 -28.30 12.34 43.44
CA LEU A 25 -28.02 11.16 42.59
C LEU A 25 -27.95 11.53 41.11
N LEU A 26 -28.90 12.33 40.63
CA LEU A 26 -28.90 12.83 39.25
C LEU A 26 -27.66 13.69 38.98
N LEU A 27 -27.28 14.55 39.93
CA LEU A 27 -26.11 15.42 39.80
C LEU A 27 -24.80 14.61 39.77
N VAL A 28 -24.69 13.55 40.58
CA VAL A 28 -23.56 12.61 40.53
C VAL A 28 -23.51 11.86 39.21
N LEU A 29 -24.65 11.42 38.68
CA LEU A 29 -24.72 10.69 37.42
C LEU A 29 -24.35 11.59 36.23
N LEU A 30 -24.74 12.86 36.28
CA LEU A 30 -24.39 13.87 35.28
C LEU A 30 -22.89 14.19 35.34
N LEU A 31 -22.31 14.31 36.54
CA LEU A 31 -20.86 14.46 36.73
C LEU A 31 -20.08 13.27 36.19
N LEU A 32 -20.53 12.03 36.42
CA LEU A 32 -19.91 10.83 35.87
C LEU A 32 -19.94 10.82 34.34
N LEU A 33 -21.06 11.24 33.75
CA LEU A 33 -21.22 11.32 32.30
C LEU A 33 -20.29 12.38 31.70
N VAL A 34 -20.13 13.54 32.35
CA VAL A 34 -19.15 14.56 31.98
C VAL A 34 -17.72 14.02 32.05
N VAL A 35 -17.37 13.27 33.10
CA VAL A 35 -16.05 12.63 33.21
C VAL A 35 -15.81 11.65 32.07
N VAL A 36 -16.79 10.82 31.70
CA VAL A 36 -16.67 9.90 30.56
C VAL A 36 -16.47 10.66 29.25
N VAL A 37 -17.23 11.73 29.01
CA VAL A 37 -17.07 12.56 27.81
C VAL A 37 -15.69 13.22 27.77
N VAL A 38 -15.21 13.76 28.91
CA VAL A 38 -13.87 14.34 29.01
C VAL A 38 -12.80 13.29 28.76
N VAL A 39 -12.93 12.07 29.31
CA VAL A 39 -11.99 10.97 29.07
C VAL A 39 -12.00 10.57 27.60
N VAL A 40 -13.16 10.45 26.96
CA VAL A 40 -13.26 10.14 25.53
C VAL A 40 -12.64 11.25 24.68
N VAL A 41 -12.92 12.52 24.98
CA VAL A 41 -12.32 13.66 24.30
C VAL A 41 -10.81 13.72 24.51
N VAL A 42 -10.31 13.47 25.73
CA VAL A 42 -8.87 13.42 26.02
C VAL A 42 -8.21 12.24 25.33
N ILE A 43 -8.83 11.06 25.27
CA ILE A 43 -8.31 9.91 24.51
C ILE A 43 -8.34 10.21 23.01
N SER A 44 -9.41 10.80 22.49
CA SER A 44 -9.49 11.23 21.08
C SER A 44 -8.44 12.29 20.76
N ILE A 45 -8.20 13.26 21.66
CA ILE A 45 -7.14 14.27 21.53
C ILE A 45 -5.77 13.62 21.67
N LEU A 46 -5.54 12.63 22.55
CA LEU A 46 -4.25 11.92 22.64
C LEU A 46 -4.00 11.03 21.41
N CYS A 47 -5.03 10.39 20.89
CA CYS A 47 -4.97 9.61 19.64
C CYS A 47 -4.80 10.52 18.40
N PHE A 48 -5.42 11.71 18.37
CA PHE A 48 -5.24 12.70 17.28
C PHE A 48 -3.97 13.54 17.42
N SER A 49 -3.51 13.82 18.63
CA SER A 49 -2.24 14.53 18.90
C SER A 49 -1.03 13.62 18.68
N SER A 50 -1.25 12.30 18.66
CA SER A 50 -0.27 11.35 18.07
C SER A 50 -0.18 11.45 16.54
N SER A 51 -1.00 12.31 15.92
CA SER A 51 -1.06 12.51 14.47
C SER A 51 -0.99 13.99 14.10
N SER A 52 -0.07 14.78 14.68
CA SER A 52 0.46 16.01 14.07
C SER A 52 1.64 16.59 14.85
N SER A 53 2.82 16.54 14.21
CA SER A 53 4.00 17.39 14.41
C SER A 53 5.24 16.69 14.98
N SER A 54 6.13 16.25 14.09
CA SER A 54 7.39 16.96 13.87
C SER A 54 8.09 16.42 12.63
N TYR A 55 8.20 17.30 11.63
CA TYR A 55 9.40 17.37 10.79
C TYR A 55 10.61 17.50 11.72
N ASP A 56 11.68 16.81 11.37
CA ASP A 56 12.97 16.73 12.06
C ASP A 56 13.03 15.75 13.26
N GLY A 57 13.66 14.60 13.00
CA GLY A 57 13.71 13.45 13.92
C GLY A 57 14.35 12.21 13.28
N TYR A 58 15.43 12.44 12.53
CA TYR A 58 16.32 11.40 12.07
C TYR A 58 17.02 10.75 13.28
N LYS A 59 16.91 9.41 13.39
CA LYS A 59 17.60 8.45 14.32
C LYS A 59 16.88 8.23 15.66
N GLU A 60 16.53 6.99 16.02
CA GLU A 60 17.50 5.91 16.22
C GLU A 60 16.89 4.52 15.95
N TYR A 61 16.95 4.10 14.68
CA TYR A 61 16.89 2.69 14.27
C TYR A 61 18.22 2.40 13.59
N CYS A 62 18.93 1.35 14.03
CA CYS A 62 20.18 0.80 13.47
C CYS A 62 20.84 1.66 12.37
N LYS A 63 21.70 2.56 12.83
CA LYS A 63 22.34 3.64 12.08
C LYS A 63 23.34 3.10 11.05
N HIS A 64 22.84 2.62 9.92
CA HIS A 64 23.45 2.70 8.59
C HIS A 64 22.29 2.69 7.60
N ASP A 65 22.06 3.81 6.91
CA ASP A 65 21.04 3.94 5.88
C ASP A 65 21.41 3.11 4.64
N ASN A 66 21.29 1.79 4.80
CA ASN A 66 21.63 0.80 3.79
C ASN A 66 20.31 0.30 3.23
N HIS A 67 19.65 1.17 2.44
CA HIS A 67 18.47 0.81 1.67
C HIS A 67 18.69 -0.55 0.99
N ARG A 68 17.70 -1.42 1.13
CA ARG A 68 17.67 -2.77 0.57
C ARG A 68 16.61 -2.83 -0.52
N TYR A 69 16.85 -3.64 -1.53
CA TYR A 69 16.11 -3.61 -2.78
C TYR A 69 15.45 -4.95 -3.06
N VAL A 70 14.34 -4.90 -3.79
CA VAL A 70 13.71 -6.06 -4.43
C VAL A 70 13.47 -5.74 -5.90
N TYR A 71 13.84 -6.67 -6.76
CA TYR A 71 13.75 -6.54 -8.22
C TYR A 71 13.04 -7.75 -8.81
N TRP A 72 12.08 -7.47 -9.69
CA TRP A 72 11.22 -8.48 -10.31
C TRP A 72 11.48 -8.68 -11.82
N GLY A 73 12.46 -7.97 -12.39
CA GLY A 73 12.77 -8.01 -13.81
C GLY A 73 12.28 -6.77 -14.55
N GLU A 74 12.76 -6.59 -15.77
CA GLU A 74 12.46 -5.43 -16.64
C GLU A 74 11.07 -5.52 -17.29
N ARG A 75 10.40 -6.67 -17.21
CA ARG A 75 9.12 -6.93 -17.89
C ARG A 75 8.07 -7.39 -16.89
N ILE A 76 7.04 -6.57 -16.73
CA ILE A 76 5.93 -6.89 -15.84
C ILE A 76 5.19 -8.12 -16.35
N ASP A 77 4.86 -9.02 -15.41
CA ASP A 77 4.14 -10.28 -15.67
C ASP A 77 4.93 -11.29 -16.53
N CYS A 78 6.18 -10.97 -16.83
CA CYS A 78 7.11 -11.80 -17.57
C CYS A 78 8.41 -11.96 -16.75
N PRO A 79 8.52 -13.03 -15.95
CA PRO A 79 9.62 -13.16 -15.00
C PRO A 79 10.91 -13.73 -15.62
N GLY A 80 10.93 -14.21 -16.88
CA GLY A 80 12.11 -14.92 -17.40
C GLY A 80 12.12 -15.38 -18.88
N LYS A 81 12.98 -16.37 -19.18
CA LYS A 81 13.50 -16.79 -20.52
C LYS A 81 12.48 -17.18 -21.60
N HIS A 82 11.18 -17.28 -21.29
CA HIS A 82 10.14 -17.74 -22.21
C HIS A 82 8.95 -16.78 -22.27
N CYS A 83 9.22 -15.53 -22.63
CA CYS A 83 8.17 -14.54 -22.89
C CYS A 83 8.27 -13.97 -24.29
N ASP A 84 7.65 -14.66 -25.24
CA ASP A 84 7.51 -14.16 -26.59
C ASP A 84 6.47 -13.02 -26.69
N SER A 85 5.66 -12.82 -25.63
CA SER A 85 4.64 -11.77 -25.56
C SER A 85 4.38 -11.29 -24.12
N CYS A 86 3.90 -10.05 -23.98
CA CYS A 86 3.39 -9.50 -22.72
C CYS A 86 1.93 -9.93 -22.45
N ALA A 87 1.45 -9.76 -21.22
CA ALA A 87 0.05 -9.94 -20.87
C ALA A 87 -0.77 -8.65 -21.05
N GLY A 88 -2.11 -8.75 -21.02
CA GLY A 88 -2.99 -7.58 -21.06
C GLY A 88 -2.82 -6.66 -19.83
N LEU A 89 -3.23 -5.40 -19.96
CA LEU A 89 -2.99 -4.35 -18.96
C LEU A 89 -3.46 -4.75 -17.54
N GLY A 90 -4.67 -5.32 -17.39
CA GLY A 90 -5.17 -5.73 -16.07
C GLY A 90 -4.35 -6.83 -15.39
N HIS A 91 -3.72 -7.73 -16.16
CA HIS A 91 -2.77 -8.71 -15.62
C HIS A 91 -1.48 -8.03 -15.21
N GLN A 92 -0.94 -7.15 -16.05
CA GLN A 92 0.25 -6.37 -15.73
C GLN A 92 0.06 -5.53 -14.47
N GLU A 93 -1.07 -4.82 -14.32
CA GLU A 93 -1.38 -4.05 -13.10
C GLU A 93 -1.50 -4.95 -11.87
N SER A 94 -2.12 -6.11 -12.01
CA SER A 94 -2.21 -7.08 -10.91
C SER A 94 -0.83 -7.58 -10.47
N SER A 95 0.06 -7.85 -11.43
CA SER A 95 1.45 -8.24 -11.18
C SER A 95 2.28 -7.12 -10.56
N LEU A 96 2.17 -5.90 -11.09
CA LEU A 96 2.86 -4.73 -10.56
C LEU A 96 2.44 -4.45 -9.11
N ARG A 97 1.14 -4.49 -8.83
CA ARG A 97 0.63 -4.32 -7.46
C ARG A 97 1.16 -5.40 -6.53
N CYS A 98 1.29 -6.65 -6.97
CA CYS A 98 1.87 -7.71 -6.15
C CYS A 98 3.34 -7.42 -5.80
N ALA A 99 4.15 -7.00 -6.78
CA ALA A 99 5.55 -6.66 -6.54
C ALA A 99 5.69 -5.48 -5.56
N LEU A 100 4.81 -4.47 -5.68
CA LEU A 100 4.72 -3.35 -4.73
C LEU A 100 4.32 -3.80 -3.32
N GLU A 101 3.34 -4.70 -3.20
CA GLU A 101 2.94 -5.28 -1.92
C GLU A 101 4.07 -6.08 -1.26
N GLU A 102 4.84 -6.83 -2.04
CA GLU A 102 6.01 -7.55 -1.51
C GLU A 102 7.09 -6.58 -1.02
N ALA A 103 7.41 -5.54 -1.80
CA ALA A 103 8.37 -4.51 -1.38
C ALA A 103 7.95 -3.82 -0.08
N LEU A 104 6.65 -3.48 0.02
CA LEU A 104 6.07 -2.91 1.22
C LEU A 104 6.15 -3.88 2.42
N PHE A 105 5.82 -5.16 2.21
CA PHE A 105 5.88 -6.20 3.24
C PHE A 105 7.30 -6.42 3.78
N LEU A 106 8.29 -6.42 2.87
CA LEU A 106 9.71 -6.61 3.16
C LEU A 106 10.42 -5.34 3.64
N ARG A 107 9.75 -4.18 3.58
CA ARG A 107 10.33 -2.85 3.85
C ARG A 107 11.58 -2.59 3.00
N ARG A 108 11.46 -2.87 1.70
CA ARG A 108 12.52 -2.69 0.70
C ARG A 108 12.09 -1.68 -0.35
N VAL A 109 13.06 -1.04 -0.99
CA VAL A 109 12.83 -0.22 -2.18
C VAL A 109 12.54 -1.15 -3.35
N PHE A 110 11.42 -0.92 -4.03
CA PHE A 110 11.07 -1.65 -5.24
C PHE A 110 11.83 -1.07 -6.42
N VAL A 111 12.57 -1.92 -7.13
CA VAL A 111 13.16 -1.59 -8.43
C VAL A 111 12.11 -1.89 -9.48
N MET A 112 11.37 -0.85 -9.86
CA MET A 112 10.25 -0.91 -10.78
C MET A 112 10.74 -0.89 -12.23
N PRO A 113 10.11 -1.66 -13.13
CA PRO A 113 10.37 -1.55 -14.56
C PRO A 113 10.16 -0.14 -15.07
N SER A 114 11.07 0.36 -15.90
CA SER A 114 10.93 1.64 -16.56
C SER A 114 9.90 1.65 -17.68
N ARG A 115 9.38 0.48 -18.08
CA ARG A 115 8.40 0.35 -19.15
C ARG A 115 7.29 -0.65 -18.83
N MET A 116 6.11 -0.42 -19.40
CA MET A 116 4.96 -1.32 -19.34
C MET A 116 4.40 -1.55 -20.75
N CYS A 117 3.96 -2.77 -21.04
CA CYS A 117 3.41 -3.10 -22.35
C CYS A 117 1.99 -2.55 -22.51
N ILE A 118 1.76 -1.85 -23.62
CA ILE A 118 0.46 -1.32 -24.05
C ILE A 118 0.07 -1.85 -25.44
N ASN A 119 0.62 -3.02 -25.81
CA ASN A 119 0.47 -3.58 -27.15
C ASN A 119 -1.02 -3.74 -27.52
N PRO A 120 -1.48 -3.15 -28.64
CA PRO A 120 -2.87 -3.24 -29.08
C PRO A 120 -3.37 -4.67 -29.31
N ILE A 121 -2.48 -5.66 -29.45
CA ILE A 121 -2.84 -7.07 -29.57
C ILE A 121 -3.72 -7.55 -28.41
N HIS A 122 -3.54 -6.99 -27.21
CA HIS A 122 -4.34 -7.32 -26.02
C HIS A 122 -5.78 -6.79 -26.09
N ASN A 123 -6.05 -5.83 -26.99
CA ASN A 123 -7.37 -5.25 -27.21
C ASN A 123 -8.09 -5.89 -28.41
N LYS A 124 -7.40 -6.71 -29.21
CA LYS A 124 -7.96 -7.37 -30.40
C LYS A 124 -8.61 -8.71 -30.06
N LYS A 125 -9.66 -8.72 -29.25
CA LYS A 125 -10.69 -9.77 -29.37
C LYS A 125 -11.68 -9.30 -30.44
N GLY A 126 -11.57 -9.82 -31.66
CA GLY A 126 -12.64 -9.72 -32.67
C GLY A 126 -12.35 -9.00 -34.00
N ILE A 127 -11.23 -8.29 -34.19
CA ILE A 127 -10.93 -7.65 -35.49
C ILE A 127 -9.76 -8.37 -36.17
N LEU A 128 -10.09 -9.47 -36.84
CA LEU A 128 -9.23 -10.10 -37.84
C LEU A 128 -9.06 -9.13 -39.01
N ARG A 129 -7.93 -8.41 -39.08
CA ARG A 129 -7.27 -8.10 -40.35
C ARG A 129 -5.80 -7.81 -40.15
N ARG A 130 -5.01 -8.75 -40.68
CA ARG A 130 -3.58 -8.69 -40.92
C ARG A 130 -3.27 -7.40 -41.70
N ARG A 131 -2.67 -6.39 -41.06
CA ARG A 131 -1.83 -5.39 -41.75
C ARG A 131 -0.40 -5.87 -41.60
N SER A 132 0.12 -6.48 -42.65
CA SER A 132 1.55 -6.63 -42.86
C SER A 132 2.13 -5.22 -43.08
N ASN A 133 2.69 -4.63 -42.02
CA ASN A 133 3.47 -3.40 -42.16
C ASN A 133 4.94 -3.72 -41.94
N ASN A 134 5.73 -3.48 -42.98
CA ASN A 134 7.20 -3.56 -43.04
C ASN A 134 7.85 -2.45 -42.19
N GLY A 135 7.69 -2.49 -40.86
CA GLY A 135 8.46 -1.67 -39.93
C GLY A 135 9.61 -2.46 -39.32
N SER A 136 10.72 -1.79 -38.97
CA SER A 136 11.84 -2.44 -38.29
C SER A 136 11.39 -3.05 -36.95
N SER A 137 12.08 -4.10 -36.48
CA SER A 137 11.72 -4.79 -35.23
C SER A 137 11.79 -3.89 -34.00
N GLU A 138 12.63 -2.85 -34.02
CA GLU A 138 12.80 -1.88 -32.94
C GLU A 138 11.68 -0.85 -32.89
N ASP A 139 11.24 -0.31 -34.04
CA ASP A 139 10.10 0.62 -34.10
C ASP A 139 8.80 -0.05 -33.59
N ARG A 140 8.66 -1.34 -33.88
CA ARG A 140 7.54 -2.16 -33.40
C ARG A 140 7.63 -2.43 -31.89
N TRP A 141 8.83 -2.49 -31.33
CA TRP A 141 9.02 -2.65 -29.88
C TRP A 141 8.66 -1.35 -29.16
N GLU A 142 9.19 -0.20 -29.57
CA GLU A 142 8.91 1.09 -28.94
C GLU A 142 7.41 1.47 -28.96
N ALA A 143 6.69 1.17 -30.05
CA ALA A 143 5.24 1.44 -30.14
C ALA A 143 4.38 0.60 -29.18
N ASN A 144 4.90 -0.51 -28.67
CA ASN A 144 4.15 -1.46 -27.85
C ASN A 144 4.40 -1.30 -26.35
N PHE A 145 5.31 -0.41 -25.94
CA PHE A 145 5.64 -0.18 -24.54
C PHE A 145 5.62 1.32 -24.22
N CYS A 146 5.01 1.68 -23.10
CA CYS A 146 5.04 3.04 -22.59
C CYS A 146 6.06 3.15 -21.45
N ALA A 147 6.67 4.32 -21.30
CA ALA A 147 7.49 4.62 -20.13
C ALA A 147 6.63 4.63 -18.87
N MET A 148 7.13 4.08 -17.77
CA MET A 148 6.39 3.88 -16.53
C MET A 148 5.96 5.22 -15.92
N ASP A 149 6.83 6.23 -16.00
CA ASP A 149 6.58 7.61 -15.55
C ASP A 149 5.57 8.38 -16.41
N SER A 150 5.29 7.90 -17.62
CA SER A 150 4.21 8.42 -18.45
C SER A 150 2.85 7.84 -18.07
N LEU A 151 2.83 6.62 -17.52
CA LEU A 151 1.61 5.93 -17.06
C LEU A 151 1.28 6.25 -15.60
N TYR A 152 2.28 6.29 -14.73
CA TYR A 152 2.12 6.48 -13.29
C TYR A 152 2.99 7.62 -12.76
N ASP A 153 2.49 8.24 -11.71
CA ASP A 153 3.18 9.25 -10.92
C ASP A 153 4.08 8.54 -9.89
N ILE A 154 5.36 8.38 -10.24
CA ILE A 154 6.32 7.61 -9.44
C ILE A 154 6.53 8.23 -8.05
N ASP A 155 6.48 9.56 -7.95
CA ASP A 155 6.58 10.26 -6.67
C ASP A 155 5.35 9.99 -5.80
N LEU A 156 4.15 9.95 -6.39
CA LEU A 156 2.93 9.63 -5.68
C LEU A 156 2.92 8.17 -5.18
N ILE A 157 3.39 7.22 -5.99
CA ILE A 157 3.60 5.82 -5.55
C ILE A 157 4.60 5.78 -4.39
N SER A 158 5.70 6.52 -4.51
CA SER A 158 6.80 6.54 -3.53
C SER A 158 6.40 7.06 -2.15
N ARG A 159 5.26 7.75 -2.02
CA ARG A 159 4.67 8.10 -0.71
C ARG A 159 4.17 6.89 0.07
N THR A 160 3.84 5.79 -0.61
CA THR A 160 3.35 4.55 0.01
C THR A 160 4.38 3.44 -0.03
N VAL A 161 5.02 3.23 -1.18
CA VAL A 161 6.02 2.17 -1.39
C VAL A 161 7.24 2.81 -2.03
N PRO A 162 8.43 2.81 -1.39
CA PRO A 162 9.62 3.41 -1.99
C PRO A 162 9.96 2.73 -3.32
N VAL A 163 10.09 3.52 -4.39
CA VAL A 163 10.33 3.03 -5.75
C VAL A 163 11.51 3.74 -6.38
N ILE A 164 12.30 3.00 -7.16
CA ILE A 164 13.21 3.54 -8.18
C ILE A 164 12.95 2.83 -9.51
N LEU A 165 13.22 3.49 -10.63
CA LEU A 165 13.15 2.85 -11.95
C LEU A 165 14.44 2.10 -12.29
N ASP A 166 14.32 1.00 -13.02
CA ASP A 166 15.44 0.17 -13.49
C ASP A 166 16.30 0.81 -14.60
N ASN A 167 15.90 1.97 -15.12
CA ASN A 167 16.72 2.79 -16.02
C ASN A 167 17.42 3.96 -15.30
N SER A 168 17.27 4.07 -13.98
CA SER A 168 17.85 5.16 -13.20
C SER A 168 19.35 4.98 -12.95
N LYS A 169 20.07 6.11 -12.78
CA LYS A 169 21.48 6.08 -12.34
C LYS A 169 21.63 5.37 -10.99
N ALA A 170 20.64 5.48 -10.11
CA ALA A 170 20.63 4.82 -8.81
C ALA A 170 20.69 3.29 -8.96
N TRP A 171 19.91 2.73 -9.89
CA TRP A 171 19.92 1.28 -10.15
C TRP A 171 21.29 0.78 -10.58
N TYR A 172 21.94 1.48 -11.51
CA TYR A 172 23.30 1.12 -11.93
C TYR A 172 24.30 1.08 -10.77
N GLN A 173 24.24 2.05 -9.85
CA GLN A 173 25.08 2.08 -8.66
C GLN A 173 24.78 0.92 -7.69
N ILE A 174 23.52 0.54 -7.55
CA ILE A 174 23.10 -0.60 -6.74
C ILE A 174 23.67 -1.90 -7.30
N LEU A 175 23.61 -2.08 -8.63
CA LEU A 175 24.21 -3.24 -9.30
C LEU A 175 25.72 -3.30 -9.05
N LEU A 176 26.46 -2.19 -9.26
CA LEU A 176 27.89 -2.13 -8.97
C LEU A 176 28.22 -2.47 -7.51
N LYS A 177 27.45 -1.92 -6.57
CA LYS A 177 27.60 -2.20 -5.13
C LYS A 177 27.32 -3.67 -4.82
N SER A 178 26.30 -4.25 -5.44
CA SER A 178 25.91 -5.64 -5.23
C SER A 178 27.02 -6.61 -5.68
N THR A 179 27.67 -6.37 -6.81
CA THR A 179 28.82 -7.18 -7.27
C THR A 179 29.98 -7.13 -6.27
N ARG A 180 30.25 -5.97 -5.66
CA ARG A 180 31.31 -5.80 -4.65
C ARG A 180 31.02 -6.55 -3.34
N LEU A 181 29.74 -6.76 -3.01
CA LEU A 181 29.31 -7.42 -1.77
C LEU A 181 29.24 -8.96 -1.87
N GLY A 182 29.49 -9.54 -3.04
CA GLY A 182 29.49 -11.00 -3.25
C GLY A 182 28.20 -11.66 -2.77
N LYS A 183 28.30 -12.64 -1.84
CA LYS A 183 27.15 -13.38 -1.29
C LYS A 183 26.14 -12.50 -0.55
N ARG A 184 26.53 -11.31 -0.08
CA ARG A 184 25.61 -10.34 0.56
C ARG A 184 25.02 -9.33 -0.44
N GLY A 185 25.44 -9.40 -1.70
CA GLY A 185 25.06 -8.47 -2.76
C GLY A 185 23.71 -8.79 -3.38
N ILE A 186 23.59 -9.97 -4.00
CA ILE A 186 22.39 -10.40 -4.71
C ILE A 186 21.99 -11.80 -4.24
N ALA A 187 20.72 -11.98 -3.88
CA ALA A 187 20.10 -13.28 -3.71
C ALA A 187 19.13 -13.52 -4.86
N HIS A 188 19.43 -14.50 -5.72
CA HIS A 188 18.47 -14.99 -6.71
C HIS A 188 17.52 -15.98 -6.04
N VAL A 189 16.22 -15.67 -6.04
CA VAL A 189 15.22 -16.46 -5.33
C VAL A 189 14.17 -16.99 -6.28
N GLN A 190 13.80 -18.26 -6.10
CA GLN A 190 12.78 -18.95 -6.88
C GLN A 190 11.92 -19.79 -5.94
N GLY A 191 10.59 -19.65 -6.04
CA GLY A 191 9.65 -20.45 -5.25
C GLY A 191 9.68 -20.19 -3.73
N ILE A 192 10.27 -19.08 -3.29
CA ILE A 192 10.34 -18.69 -1.88
C ILE A 192 9.19 -17.72 -1.56
N SER A 193 8.47 -17.96 -0.47
CA SER A 193 7.38 -17.06 -0.05
C SER A 193 7.92 -15.74 0.51
N ARG A 194 7.12 -14.66 0.43
CA ARG A 194 7.49 -13.37 1.03
C ARG A 194 7.72 -13.45 2.55
N ALA A 195 7.04 -14.37 3.24
CA ALA A 195 7.23 -14.62 4.67
C ALA A 195 8.63 -15.19 4.94
N GLU A 196 9.04 -16.20 4.17
CA GLU A 196 10.40 -16.75 4.28
C GLU A 196 11.48 -15.75 3.90
N LEU A 197 11.26 -14.88 2.92
CA LEU A 197 12.18 -13.79 2.58
C LEU A 197 12.37 -12.80 3.74
N LYS A 198 11.33 -12.63 4.59
CA LYS A 198 11.35 -11.74 5.74
C LYS A 198 12.01 -12.39 6.96
N GLU A 199 11.73 -13.67 7.20
CA GLU A 199 12.13 -14.37 8.42
C GLU A 199 13.54 -14.96 8.33
N LYS A 200 13.97 -15.45 7.16
CA LYS A 200 15.28 -16.08 7.01
C LYS A 200 16.38 -15.03 6.88
N CYS A 201 17.33 -15.03 7.83
CA CYS A 201 18.45 -14.08 7.89
C CYS A 201 19.25 -13.98 6.58
N MET A 202 19.41 -15.10 5.86
CA MET A 202 20.09 -15.12 4.55
C MET A 202 19.47 -14.17 3.50
N TYR A 203 18.16 -13.90 3.59
CA TYR A 203 17.44 -13.00 2.69
C TYR A 203 17.16 -11.65 3.33
N SER A 204 16.98 -11.57 4.66
CA SER A 204 16.74 -10.28 5.31
C SER A 204 17.93 -9.32 5.14
N ASP A 205 19.16 -9.83 5.12
CA ASP A 205 20.38 -9.01 5.16
C ASP A 205 21.01 -8.76 3.79
N VAL A 206 20.52 -9.42 2.73
CA VAL A 206 21.03 -9.21 1.36
C VAL A 206 20.65 -7.82 0.84
N LEU A 207 21.56 -7.17 0.10
CA LEU A 207 21.32 -5.87 -0.51
C LEU A 207 20.17 -5.93 -1.52
N LEU A 208 20.19 -6.90 -2.44
CA LEU A 208 19.21 -7.06 -3.51
C LEU A 208 18.60 -8.47 -3.49
N ILE A 209 17.28 -8.55 -3.36
CA ILE A 209 16.52 -9.76 -3.66
C ILE A 209 16.13 -9.71 -5.14
N ASN A 210 16.53 -10.72 -5.89
CA ASN A 210 16.22 -10.84 -7.31
C ASN A 210 15.25 -12.00 -7.55
N ARG A 211 14.02 -11.64 -7.95
CA ARG A 211 12.89 -12.56 -8.23
C ARG A 211 12.85 -13.09 -9.67
N THR A 212 13.78 -12.69 -10.54
CA THR A 212 13.77 -13.08 -11.97
C THR A 212 14.11 -14.55 -12.25
N ALA A 213 14.35 -15.36 -11.22
CA ALA A 213 14.63 -16.79 -11.40
C ALA A 213 13.36 -17.62 -11.59
N SER A 214 12.19 -17.05 -11.30
CA SER A 214 10.91 -17.74 -11.44
C SER A 214 10.41 -17.76 -12.88
N PRO A 215 9.78 -18.86 -13.34
CA PRO A 215 9.09 -18.90 -14.62
C PRO A 215 7.63 -18.42 -14.53
N LEU A 216 7.10 -18.14 -13.34
CA LEU A 216 5.69 -17.79 -13.12
C LEU A 216 5.45 -16.27 -13.12
N ALA A 217 4.31 -15.86 -13.68
CA ALA A 217 3.81 -14.49 -13.59
C ALA A 217 3.92 -13.94 -12.15
N TRP A 218 4.32 -12.67 -11.98
CA TRP A 218 4.65 -12.10 -10.67
C TRP A 218 3.51 -12.28 -9.67
N PHE A 219 2.26 -12.02 -10.10
CA PHE A 219 1.08 -12.17 -9.26
C PHE A 219 0.88 -13.59 -8.71
N THR A 220 1.46 -14.61 -9.34
CA THR A 220 1.36 -16.01 -8.88
C THR A 220 2.27 -16.25 -7.68
N GLU A 221 3.41 -15.58 -7.61
CA GLU A 221 4.36 -15.72 -6.50
C GLU A 221 3.97 -14.93 -5.25
N CYS A 222 3.43 -13.71 -5.40
CA CYS A 222 3.05 -12.93 -4.22
C CYS A 222 1.72 -13.39 -3.58
N LYS A 223 0.86 -14.08 -4.33
CA LYS A 223 -0.53 -14.29 -3.94
C LYS A 223 -0.75 -15.64 -3.29
N ASP A 224 -0.88 -15.65 -1.97
CA ASP A 224 -1.66 -16.67 -1.27
C ASP A 224 -3.16 -16.38 -1.54
N ARG A 225 -3.69 -17.00 -2.60
CA ARG A 225 -5.08 -16.75 -3.07
C ARG A 225 -6.13 -17.10 -2.01
N ALA A 226 -5.79 -17.91 -1.01
CA ALA A 226 -6.71 -18.31 0.04
C ALA A 226 -6.87 -17.22 1.11
N ASN A 227 -5.85 -16.39 1.34
CA ASN A 227 -5.83 -15.45 2.45
C ASN A 227 -5.97 -13.98 2.02
N ARG A 228 -7.22 -13.52 1.89
CA ARG A 228 -7.56 -12.13 1.52
C ARG A 228 -7.10 -11.08 2.53
N SER A 229 -6.83 -11.46 3.79
CA SER A 229 -6.33 -10.54 4.83
C SER A 229 -4.87 -10.11 4.60
N SER A 230 -4.19 -10.78 3.66
CA SER A 230 -2.77 -10.56 3.36
C SER A 230 -2.53 -9.52 2.25
N VAL A 231 -3.60 -8.92 1.72
CA VAL A 231 -3.56 -7.87 0.69
C VAL A 231 -3.25 -6.53 1.36
N MET A 232 -2.10 -5.93 1.01
CA MET A 232 -1.65 -4.68 1.63
C MET A 232 -2.05 -3.44 0.82
N LEU A 233 -2.22 -3.56 -0.50
CA LEU A 233 -2.60 -2.44 -1.37
C LEU A 233 -3.99 -2.68 -1.97
N PRO A 234 -4.90 -1.69 -1.96
CA PRO A 234 -6.22 -1.86 -2.56
C PRO A 234 -6.11 -2.03 -4.08
N TYR A 235 -7.12 -2.67 -4.70
CA TYR A 235 -7.19 -2.78 -6.17
C TYR A 235 -7.18 -1.41 -6.86
N SER A 236 -7.68 -0.38 -6.19
CA SER A 236 -7.69 1.00 -6.68
C SER A 236 -6.35 1.73 -6.50
N PHE A 237 -5.32 1.09 -5.93
CA PHE A 237 -4.02 1.71 -5.69
C PHE A 237 -3.42 2.25 -7.00
N LEU A 238 -3.07 1.38 -7.95
CA LEU A 238 -2.44 1.80 -9.21
C LEU A 238 -3.29 2.80 -10.03
N PRO A 239 -4.62 2.60 -10.18
CA PRO A 239 -5.47 3.60 -10.86
C PRO A 239 -5.41 5.00 -10.23
N ARG A 240 -5.28 5.11 -8.90
CA ARG A 240 -5.14 6.39 -8.20
C ARG A 240 -3.74 7.00 -8.33
N MET A 241 -2.78 6.22 -8.79
CA MET A 241 -1.39 6.63 -8.99
C MET A 241 -1.10 6.99 -10.45
N ALA A 242 -2.12 7.08 -11.32
CA ALA A 242 -1.95 7.46 -12.72
C ALA A 242 -1.19 8.78 -12.85
N SER A 243 -0.39 8.94 -13.91
CA SER A 243 0.41 10.15 -14.12
C SER A 243 -0.46 11.41 -14.15
N ARG A 244 0.11 12.57 -13.78
CA ARG A 244 -0.62 13.84 -13.78
C ARG A 244 -1.34 14.11 -15.11
N ARG A 245 -0.68 13.83 -16.23
CA ARG A 245 -1.27 14.00 -17.57
C ARG A 245 -2.54 13.18 -17.76
N LEU A 246 -2.57 11.94 -17.28
CA LEU A 246 -3.73 11.07 -17.36
C LEU A 246 -4.85 11.52 -16.43
N ARG A 247 -4.52 11.99 -15.22
CA ARG A 247 -5.50 12.56 -14.28
C ARG A 247 -6.14 13.83 -14.84
N ASP A 248 -5.32 14.78 -15.33
CA ASP A 248 -5.79 16.02 -15.95
C ASP A 248 -6.67 15.72 -17.19
N ALA A 249 -6.35 14.67 -17.96
CA ALA A 249 -7.17 14.25 -19.10
C ALA A 249 -8.51 13.64 -18.65
N ALA A 250 -8.50 12.80 -17.61
CA ALA A 250 -9.71 12.22 -17.04
C ALA A 250 -10.65 13.30 -16.50
N GLU A 251 -10.12 14.30 -15.78
CA GLU A 251 -10.90 15.44 -15.27
C GLU A 251 -11.56 16.25 -16.40
N LYS A 252 -10.84 16.48 -17.51
CA LYS A 252 -11.42 17.16 -18.69
C LYS A 252 -12.53 16.34 -19.33
N ILE A 253 -12.36 15.02 -19.42
CA ILE A 253 -13.37 14.11 -19.96
C ILE A 253 -14.61 14.09 -19.05
N GLU A 254 -14.42 14.00 -17.74
CA GLU A 254 -15.47 14.06 -16.72
C GLU A 254 -16.26 15.38 -16.81
N ALA A 255 -15.57 16.52 -16.90
CA ALA A 255 -16.21 17.83 -17.05
C ALA A 255 -17.07 17.94 -18.33
N LEU A 256 -16.68 17.27 -19.41
CA LEU A 256 -17.45 17.23 -20.66
C LEU A 256 -18.66 16.28 -20.56
N LEU A 257 -18.50 15.14 -19.88
CA LEU A 257 -19.53 14.10 -19.78
C LEU A 257 -20.58 14.41 -18.71
N ARG A 258 -20.29 15.33 -17.77
CA ARG A 258 -21.11 15.74 -16.61
C ARG A 258 -21.37 14.59 -15.63
N ASP A 259 -22.14 13.60 -16.04
CA ASP A 259 -22.39 12.37 -15.27
C ASP A 259 -21.48 11.27 -15.84
N TYR A 260 -20.21 11.31 -15.45
CA TYR A 260 -19.23 10.31 -15.84
C TYR A 260 -19.62 8.91 -15.36
N ASP A 261 -20.29 8.81 -14.20
CA ASP A 261 -20.78 7.56 -13.63
C ASP A 261 -21.98 6.98 -14.42
N ALA A 262 -22.72 7.81 -15.16
CA ALA A 262 -23.70 7.33 -16.14
C ALA A 262 -23.05 6.69 -17.38
N VAL A 263 -21.78 7.00 -17.68
CA VAL A 263 -21.06 6.44 -18.83
C VAL A 263 -20.59 5.02 -18.51
N HIS A 264 -21.47 4.07 -18.83
CA HIS A 264 -21.13 2.65 -18.78
C HIS A 264 -20.25 2.27 -19.96
N VAL A 265 -18.93 2.28 -19.76
CA VAL A 265 -18.00 1.66 -20.71
C VAL A 265 -18.18 0.15 -20.61
N ARG A 266 -18.99 -0.43 -21.49
CA ARG A 266 -19.03 -1.88 -21.64
C ARG A 266 -17.65 -2.35 -22.12
N ARG A 267 -17.01 -3.22 -21.33
CA ARG A 267 -15.98 -4.11 -21.84
C ARG A 267 -16.58 -4.78 -23.07
N GLY A 268 -15.94 -4.65 -24.23
CA GLY A 268 -16.42 -5.14 -25.52
C GLY A 268 -16.43 -6.67 -25.61
N ASP A 269 -16.95 -7.34 -24.59
CA ASP A 269 -17.23 -8.76 -24.56
C ASP A 269 -18.58 -8.97 -25.27
N LYS A 270 -18.58 -8.90 -26.61
CA LYS A 270 -19.61 -9.48 -27.47
C LYS A 270 -18.94 -10.14 -28.67
#